data_AF-A0AAW8KRQ2-F1
#
_entry.id   AF-A0AAW8KRQ2-F1
#
_cell.length_a   1.000
_cell.length_b   1.000
_cell.length_c   1.000
_cell.angle_alpha   90.00
_cell.angle_beta   90.00
_cell.angle_gamma   90.00
#
_symmetry.space_group_name_H-M   'P 1'
#
loop_
_entity.id
_entity.type
_entity.pdbx_description
1 polymer ?
#
loop_
_entity_poly.entity_id
_entity_poly.type
_entity_poly.pdbx_seq_one_letter_code
_entity_poly.pdbx_strand_id
1 'polypeptide(L)' 'SIREPFYEYTKWLTNLLHEKLTQLGIENPTPLVHIIISIIDGMIIDGTTDKNLINPEKIWKYIEYLINEEIPQPVS' A
#
# COMPACT_ATOMS: atom_id res chain seq x y z
N SER A 1 18.16 18.71 5.24
CA SER A 1 17.96 17.52 6.10
C SER A 1 17.21 16.47 5.29
N ILE A 2 17.53 15.18 5.43
CA ILE A 2 16.82 14.09 4.72
C ILE A 2 15.38 13.88 5.24
N ARG A 3 15.01 14.51 6.35
CA ARG A 3 13.66 14.43 6.94
C ARG A 3 12.58 15.05 6.06
N GLU A 4 12.86 16.21 5.44
CA GLU A 4 11.89 16.90 4.59
C GLU A 4 11.52 16.06 3.35
N PRO A 5 12.49 15.56 2.56
CA PRO A 5 12.17 14.75 1.39
C PRO A 5 11.46 13.45 1.74
N PHE A 6 11.83 12.82 2.86
CA PHE A 6 11.16 11.61 3.34
C PHE A 6 9.71 11.88 3.72
N TYR A 7 9.46 12.95 4.47
CA TYR A 7 8.11 13.35 4.86
C TYR A 7 7.24 13.66 3.63
N GLU A 8 7.75 14.44 2.68
CA GLU A 8 7.02 14.77 1.45
C GLU A 8 6.73 13.53 0.60
N TYR A 9 7.67 12.58 0.52
CA TYR A 9 7.45 11.30 -0.17
C TYR A 9 6.33 10.48 0.49
N THR A 10 6.39 10.28 1.81
CA THR A 10 5.38 9.49 2.53
C THR A 10 4.01 10.15 2.43
N LYS A 11 3.95 11.48 2.52
CA LYS A 11 2.71 12.25 2.34
C LYS A 11 2.15 12.10 0.93
N TRP A 12 2.98 12.23 -0.10
CA TRP A 12 2.58 12.03 -1.49
C TRP A 12 2.03 10.61 -1.71
N LEU A 13 2.73 9.58 -1.24
CA LEU A 13 2.31 8.19 -1.40
C LEU A 13 1.00 7.90 -0.67
N THR A 14 0.86 8.41 0.55
CA THR A 14 -0.38 8.30 1.35
C THR A 14 -1.56 8.91 0.60
N ASN A 15 -1.40 10.12 0.08
CA ASN A 15 -2.46 10.81 -0.67
C ASN A 15 -2.81 10.08 -1.96
N LEU A 16 -1.81 9.59 -2.71
CA LEU A 16 -2.03 8.84 -3.95
C LEU A 16 -2.83 7.56 -3.68
N LEU A 17 -2.44 6.78 -2.68
CA LEU A 17 -3.15 5.54 -2.34
C LEU A 17 -4.57 5.85 -1.86
N HIS A 18 -4.74 6.87 -1.02
CA HIS A 18 -6.06 7.28 -0.55
C HIS A 18 -6.97 7.67 -1.72
N GLU A 19 -6.48 8.47 -2.67
CA GLU A 19 -7.23 8.87 -3.88
C GLU A 19 -7.64 7.63 -4.70
N LYS A 20 -6.71 6.71 -4.95
CA LYS A 20 -6.96 5.52 -5.79
C LYS A 20 -7.96 4.57 -5.14
N LEU A 21 -7.84 4.34 -3.83
CA LEU A 21 -8.76 3.46 -3.11
C LEU A 21 -10.16 4.06 -3.01
N THR A 22 -10.27 5.39 -2.81
CA THR A 22 -11.57 6.08 -2.91
C THR A 22 -12.19 5.95 -4.31
N GLN A 23 -11.38 6.06 -5.38
CA GLN A 23 -11.85 5.86 -6.75
C GLN A 23 -12.38 4.43 -7.02
N LEU A 24 -11.93 3.45 -6.24
CA LEU A 24 -12.42 2.07 -6.28
C LEU A 24 -13.70 1.84 -5.45
N GLY A 25 -14.22 2.88 -4.77
CA GLY A 25 -15.44 2.79 -3.97
C GLY A 25 -15.23 2.34 -2.52
N ILE A 26 -13.99 2.32 -2.03
CA ILE A 26 -13.69 2.01 -0.63
C ILE A 26 -14.04 3.23 0.23
N GLU A 27 -15.00 3.06 1.15
CA GLU A 27 -15.56 4.16 1.94
C GLU A 27 -14.57 4.76 2.94
N ASN A 28 -13.74 3.92 3.58
CA ASN A 28 -12.72 4.35 4.52
C ASN A 28 -11.35 3.72 4.16
N PRO A 29 -10.61 4.31 3.21
CA PRO A 29 -9.37 3.70 2.71
C PRO A 29 -8.19 3.85 3.67
N THR A 30 -8.28 4.69 4.71
CA THR A 30 -7.15 5.02 5.61
C THR A 30 -6.43 3.80 6.20
N PRO A 31 -7.13 2.79 6.77
CA PRO A 31 -6.47 1.59 7.28
C PRO A 31 -5.71 0.84 6.17
N LEU A 32 -6.33 0.67 5.01
CA LEU A 32 -5.74 -0.03 3.87
C LEU A 32 -4.52 0.71 3.31
N VAL A 33 -4.55 2.05 3.25
CA VAL A 33 -3.39 2.87 2.88
C VAL A 33 -2.20 2.57 3.79
N HIS A 34 -2.41 2.57 5.12
CA HIS A 34 -1.33 2.30 6.07
C HIS A 34 -0.80 0.87 5.97
N ILE A 35 -1.66 -0.11 5.70
CA ILE A 35 -1.25 -1.50 5.47
C ILE A 35 -0.39 -1.61 4.20
N ILE A 36 -0.83 -1.03 3.09
CA ILE A 36 -0.08 -1.05 1.81
C ILE A 36 1.29 -0.39 1.97
N ILE A 37 1.37 0.77 2.63
CA ILE A 37 2.66 1.43 2.91
C ILE A 37 3.56 0.53 3.76
N SER A 38 3.03 -0.09 4.82
CA SER A 38 3.81 -0.99 5.68
C SER A 38 4.36 -2.21 4.93
N ILE A 39 3.59 -2.74 3.97
CA ILE A 39 4.03 -3.84 3.09
C ILE A 39 5.17 -3.37 2.17
N ILE A 40 5.04 -2.18 1.57
CA ILE A 40 6.07 -1.60 0.71
C ILE A 40 7.36 -1.34 1.51
N ASP A 41 7.24 -0.78 2.71
CA ASP A 41 8.38 -0.53 3.60
C ASP A 41 9.10 -1.84 3.97
N GLY A 42 8.34 -2.88 4.33
CA GLY A 42 8.89 -4.22 4.59
C GLY A 42 9.65 -4.78 3.38
N MET A 43 9.07 -4.67 2.18
CA MET A 43 9.71 -5.09 0.94
C MET A 43 11.03 -4.33 0.68
N ILE A 44 11.06 -3.02 0.92
CA ILE A 44 12.27 -2.21 0.74
C ILE A 44 13.35 -2.65 1.73
N ILE A 45 13.00 -2.84 3.01
CA ILE A 45 13.92 -3.29 4.06
C ILE A 45 14.51 -4.67 3.70
N ASP A 46 13.65 -5.62 3.33
CA ASP A 46 14.08 -6.96 2.91
C ASP A 46 15.01 -6.88 1.69
N GLY A 47 14.68 -6.04 0.71
CA GLY A 47 15.49 -5.85 -0.50
C GLY A 47 16.84 -5.17 -0.28
N THR A 48 16.97 -4.35 0.77
CA THR A 48 18.26 -3.81 1.19
C THR A 48 19.13 -4.85 1.92
N THR A 49 18.52 -5.91 2.45
CA THR A 49 19.20 -7.00 3.17
C THR A 49 19.57 -8.13 2.21
N ASP A 50 18.59 -8.71 1.52
CA ASP A 50 18.77 -9.75 0.51
C ASP A 50 17.62 -9.70 -0.50
N LYS A 51 17.95 -9.41 -1.77
CA LYS A 51 16.98 -9.31 -2.87
C LYS A 51 16.23 -10.62 -3.12
N ASN A 52 16.80 -11.77 -2.77
CA ASN A 52 16.16 -13.07 -2.94
C ASN A 52 14.99 -13.31 -1.97
N LEU A 53 14.89 -12.50 -0.90
CA LEU A 53 13.76 -12.53 0.02
C LEU A 53 12.51 -11.89 -0.57
N ILE A 54 12.66 -11.06 -1.62
CA ILE A 54 11.52 -10.38 -2.25
C ILE A 54 10.91 -11.28 -3.32
N ASN A 55 9.60 -11.52 -3.20
CA ASN A 55 8.77 -11.99 -4.30
C ASN A 55 7.74 -10.91 -4.64
N PRO A 56 8.00 -10.05 -5.65
CA PRO A 56 7.12 -8.93 -5.98
C PRO A 56 5.72 -9.38 -6.39
N GLU A 57 5.60 -10.49 -7.11
CA GLU A 57 4.30 -11.01 -7.55
C GLU A 57 3.45 -11.47 -6.37
N LYS A 58 4.04 -12.14 -5.38
CA LYS A 58 3.33 -12.58 -4.18
C LYS A 58 2.86 -11.39 -3.35
N ILE A 59 3.70 -10.36 -3.22
CA ILE A 59 3.36 -9.13 -2.51
C ILE A 59 2.22 -8.41 -3.22
N TRP A 60 2.30 -8.27 -4.54
CA TRP A 60 1.24 -7.64 -5.33
C TRP A 60 -0.09 -8.38 -5.20
N LYS A 61 -0.09 -9.72 -5.32
CA LYS A 61 -1.31 -10.54 -5.11
C LYS A 61 -1.92 -10.35 -3.73
N TYR A 62 -1.08 -10.17 -2.70
CA TYR A 62 -1.56 -9.92 -1.35
C TYR A 62 -2.20 -8.53 -1.21
N ILE A 63 -1.61 -7.50 -1.84
CA ILE A 63 -2.21 -6.16 -1.90
C ILE A 63 -3.56 -6.20 -2.65
N GLU A 64 -3.63 -6.90 -3.78
CA GLU A 64 -4.88 -7.07 -4.53
C GLU A 64 -5.97 -7.77 -3.71
N TYR A 65 -5.60 -8.82 -2.97
CA TYR A 65 -6.50 -9.49 -2.04
C TYR A 65 -7.08 -8.51 -1.02
N LEU A 66 -6.23 -7.73 -0.34
CA LEU A 66 -6.68 -6.76 0.66
C LEU A 66 -7.60 -5.68 0.08
N ILE A 67 -7.31 -5.21 -1.15
CA ILE A 67 -8.18 -4.25 -1.85
C ILE A 67 -9.56 -4.87 -2.11
N ASN A 68 -9.60 -6.11 -2.59
CA ASN A 68 -10.86 -6.79 -2.93
C ASN A 68 -11.74 -7.09 -1.71
N GLU A 69 -11.15 -7.37 -0.55
CA GLU A 69 -11.89 -7.60 0.70
C GLU A 69 -12.57 -6.32 1.23
N GLU A 70 -12.03 -5.14 0.90
CA GLU A 70 -12.56 -3.82 1.33
C GLU A 70 -13.56 -3.22 0.32
N ILE A 71 -13.66 -3.78 -0.89
CA ILE A 71 -14.65 -3.34 -1.88
C ILE A 71 -16.02 -3.88 -1.47
N PRO A 72 -17.05 -3.02 -1.32
CA PRO A 72 -18.41 -3.46 -1.02
C PRO A 72 -18.88 -4.49 -2.06
N GLN A 73 -19.23 -5.69 -1.59
CA GLN A 73 -19.82 -6.70 -2.46
C GLN A 73 -21.24 -6.27 -2.84
N PRO A 74 -21.66 -6.39 -4.12
CA PRO A 74 -23.04 -6.11 -4.49
C PRO A 74 -23.97 -7.04 -3.71
N VAL A 75 -24.96 -6.47 -3.03
CA VAL A 75 -26.01 -7.23 -2.34
C VAL A 75 -26.88 -7.87 -3.42
N SER A 76 -26.92 -9.20 -3.45
CA SER A 76 -27.77 -9.98 -4.38
C SER A 76 -29.26 -9.87 -4.05
#